data_AF-E6KYD3-F1
#
_entry.id   AF-E6KYD3-F1
#
_cell.length_a   1.000
_cell.length_b   1.000
_cell.length_c   1.000
_cell.angle_alpha   90.00
_cell.angle_beta   90.00
_cell.angle_gamma   90.00
#
_symmetry.space_group_name_H-M   'P 1'
#
loop_
_entity.id
_entity.type
_entity.pdbx_description
1 polymer ?
#
loop_
_entity_poly.entity_id
_entity_poly.type
_entity_poly.pdbx_seq_one_letter_code
_entity_poly.pdbx_strand_id
1 'polypeptide(L)'
;MTERKFDKDTYPTSLSLFNPIHAEFGFTIDGAALPHNAKLERYVTPEMDYLTYPLQNERIFINPPFSDPLSFIKRSVELFENYNCLVVMLLPVDISTEWFSLITQKATEIRFIVGGRIKFLSPQTGLWTDVCRGNHLAIFDPRHRNMGQVIRHVHIDDLGELEWRAKSRKKR
;
A
#
# COMPACT_ATOMS: atom_id res chain seq x y z
N MET A 1 -25.49 12.12 -20.56
CA MET A 1 -24.94 11.76 -19.23
C MET A 1 -23.46 11.49 -19.45
N THR A 2 -22.59 12.36 -18.94
CA THR A 2 -21.14 12.20 -19.10
C THR A 2 -20.72 10.96 -18.32
N GLU A 3 -20.24 9.91 -19.01
CA GLU A 3 -19.62 8.77 -18.34
C GLU A 3 -18.49 9.31 -17.45
N ARG A 4 -18.64 9.19 -16.13
CA ARG A 4 -17.55 9.52 -15.20
C ARG A 4 -16.42 8.53 -15.47
N LYS A 5 -15.39 9.00 -16.17
CA LYS A 5 -14.14 8.28 -16.38
C LYS A 5 -13.51 8.03 -15.00
N PHE A 6 -13.33 6.76 -14.64
CA PHE A 6 -12.64 6.38 -13.41
C PHE A 6 -11.20 6.85 -13.42
N ASP A 7 -10.76 7.31 -12.26
CA ASP A 7 -9.40 7.73 -11.99
C ASP A 7 -8.53 6.52 -11.61
N LYS A 8 -7.49 6.27 -12.42
CA LYS A 8 -6.57 5.14 -12.23
C LYS A 8 -5.75 5.27 -10.96
N ASP A 9 -5.65 6.44 -10.37
CA ASP A 9 -4.95 6.64 -9.09
C ASP A 9 -5.80 6.26 -7.87
N THR A 10 -7.05 5.83 -8.08
CA THR A 10 -8.01 5.50 -7.01
C THR A 10 -8.32 4.01 -6.87
N TYR A 11 -7.48 3.13 -7.45
CA TYR A 11 -7.65 1.69 -7.30
C TYR A 11 -7.59 1.29 -5.81
N PRO A 12 -8.65 0.65 -5.27
CA PRO A 12 -8.67 0.28 -3.87
C PRO A 12 -7.92 -1.03 -3.62
N THR A 13 -7.23 -1.12 -2.48
CA THR A 13 -6.74 -2.40 -1.95
C THR A 13 -7.94 -3.32 -1.66
N SER A 14 -7.84 -4.63 -1.87
CA SER A 14 -8.89 -5.55 -1.43
C SER A 14 -8.86 -5.71 0.10
N LEU A 15 -10.00 -5.99 0.73
CA LEU A 15 -10.03 -6.32 2.16
C LEU A 15 -9.29 -7.62 2.46
N SER A 16 -9.35 -8.60 1.54
CA SER A 16 -8.61 -9.86 1.67
C SER A 16 -7.09 -9.66 1.79
N LEU A 17 -6.53 -8.67 1.09
CA LEU A 17 -5.12 -8.32 1.15
C LEU A 17 -4.80 -7.43 2.35
N PHE A 18 -5.68 -6.45 2.63
CA PHE A 18 -5.48 -5.50 3.72
C PHE A 18 -5.55 -6.15 5.10
N ASN A 19 -6.56 -6.99 5.36
CA ASN A 19 -6.85 -7.55 6.68
C ASN A 19 -5.66 -8.31 7.33
N PRO A 20 -4.94 -9.21 6.65
CA PRO A 20 -3.79 -9.88 7.27
C PRO A 20 -2.64 -8.92 7.56
N ILE A 21 -2.40 -7.92 6.70
CA ILE A 21 -1.40 -6.87 6.93
C ILE A 21 -1.82 -6.02 8.14
N HIS A 22 -3.10 -5.67 8.22
CA HIS A 22 -3.66 -4.94 9.36
C HIS A 22 -3.62 -5.74 10.65
N ALA A 23 -3.84 -7.05 10.61
CA ALA A 23 -3.72 -7.91 11.79
C ALA A 23 -2.29 -7.94 12.34
N GLU A 24 -1.27 -7.86 11.47
CA GLU A 24 0.13 -7.78 11.87
C GLU A 24 0.50 -6.40 12.42
N PHE A 25 0.11 -5.33 11.71
CA PHE A 25 0.59 -3.98 11.98
C PHE A 25 -0.35 -3.12 12.79
N GLY A 26 -1.62 -3.50 13.01
CA GLY A 26 -2.59 -2.76 13.83
C GLY A 26 -2.76 -1.30 13.41
N PHE A 27 -3.07 -1.05 12.14
CA PHE A 27 -3.17 0.31 11.59
C PHE A 27 -4.28 1.14 12.25
N THR A 28 -4.04 2.42 12.44
CA THR A 28 -4.96 3.40 13.04
C THR A 28 -5.56 4.34 12.01
N ILE A 29 -4.95 4.49 10.84
CA ILE A 29 -5.42 5.38 9.77
C ILE A 29 -5.01 4.86 8.37
N ASP A 30 -5.92 5.05 7.41
CA ASP A 30 -5.67 4.81 5.98
C ASP A 30 -5.20 6.13 5.33
N GLY A 31 -3.92 6.19 4.94
CA GLY A 31 -3.26 7.44 4.53
C GLY A 31 -3.61 7.90 3.11
N ALA A 32 -4.30 7.10 2.30
CA ALA A 32 -4.68 7.49 0.94
C ALA A 32 -5.98 6.79 0.53
N ALA A 33 -7.12 7.40 0.87
CA ALA A 33 -8.42 6.80 0.57
C ALA A 33 -9.51 7.84 0.24
N LEU A 34 -10.60 7.33 -0.31
CA LEU A 34 -11.87 8.02 -0.49
C LEU A 34 -12.91 7.41 0.48
N PRO A 35 -13.97 8.16 0.84
CA PRO A 35 -14.98 7.68 1.79
C PRO A 35 -15.60 6.31 1.45
N HIS A 36 -15.71 5.99 0.16
CA HIS A 36 -16.32 4.75 -0.31
C HIS A 36 -15.34 3.58 -0.44
N ASN A 37 -14.03 3.80 -0.28
CA ASN A 37 -13.02 2.76 -0.49
C ASN A 37 -12.00 2.59 0.65
N ALA A 38 -12.08 3.43 1.68
CA ALA A 38 -11.25 3.39 2.87
C ALA A 38 -11.27 2.01 3.57
N LYS A 39 -10.15 1.66 4.20
CA LYS A 39 -10.00 0.40 4.96
C LYS A 39 -10.17 0.55 6.45
N LEU A 40 -10.19 1.79 6.92
CA LEU A 40 -10.28 2.15 8.33
C LEU A 40 -11.30 3.28 8.48
N GLU A 41 -11.84 3.44 9.69
CA GLU A 41 -12.76 4.53 10.01
C GLU A 41 -12.10 5.91 9.88
N ARG A 42 -10.82 5.99 10.26
CA ARG A 42 -9.98 7.17 10.05
C ARG A 42 -9.22 7.00 8.73
N TYR A 43 -9.30 8.01 7.88
CA TYR A 43 -8.59 8.04 6.60
C TYR A 43 -8.28 9.47 6.16
N VAL A 44 -7.30 9.61 5.27
CA VAL A 44 -6.91 10.89 4.64
C VAL A 44 -7.37 10.91 3.19
N THR A 45 -8.17 11.92 2.83
CA THR A 45 -8.64 12.14 1.46
C THR A 45 -7.69 13.05 0.67
N PRO A 46 -7.81 13.12 -0.66
CA PRO A 46 -7.04 14.07 -1.47
C PRO A 46 -7.21 15.53 -1.01
N GLU A 47 -8.40 15.92 -0.54
CA GLU A 47 -8.67 17.27 -0.04
C GLU A 47 -7.98 17.55 1.32
N MET A 48 -7.76 16.52 2.12
CA MET A 48 -7.03 16.61 3.39
C MET A 48 -5.51 16.62 3.17
N ASP A 49 -5.05 16.18 1.99
CA ASP A 49 -3.66 16.12 1.54
C ASP A 49 -2.71 15.39 2.50
N TYR A 50 -2.43 14.12 2.22
CA TYR A 50 -1.48 13.31 3.00
C TYR A 50 -0.09 13.95 3.16
N LEU A 51 0.37 14.75 2.19
CA LEU A 51 1.69 15.38 2.22
C LEU A 51 1.79 16.44 3.32
N THR A 52 0.67 17.01 3.76
CA THR A 52 0.62 18.07 4.77
C THR A 52 -0.25 17.73 5.99
N TYR A 53 -1.05 16.67 5.93
CA TYR A 53 -1.94 16.26 7.01
C TYR A 53 -1.17 15.99 8.32
N PRO A 54 -1.62 16.50 9.47
CA PRO A 54 -0.91 16.37 10.74
C PRO A 54 -1.05 14.95 11.30
N LEU A 55 0.01 14.16 11.18
CA LEU A 55 0.10 12.78 11.68
C LEU A 55 1.24 12.66 12.68
N GLN A 56 0.98 12.03 13.82
CA GLN A 56 1.98 11.80 14.87
C GLN A 56 1.60 10.58 15.71
N ASN A 57 2.57 9.71 16.02
CA ASN A 57 2.35 8.46 16.76
C ASN A 57 1.29 7.54 16.13
N GLU A 58 1.10 7.60 14.81
CA GLU A 58 0.10 6.82 14.08
C GLU A 58 0.70 5.54 13.47
N ARG A 59 -0.19 4.61 13.10
CA ARG A 59 0.13 3.37 12.40
C ARG A 59 -0.60 3.41 11.05
N ILE A 60 0.10 3.74 9.99
CA ILE A 60 -0.47 4.22 8.74
C ILE A 60 -0.33 3.13 7.67
N PHE A 61 -1.44 2.76 7.03
CA PHE A 61 -1.42 2.00 5.79
C PHE A 61 -1.59 2.93 4.60
N ILE A 62 -0.88 2.69 3.49
CA ILE A 62 -0.97 3.52 2.29
C ILE A 62 -0.93 2.65 1.04
N ASN A 63 -1.92 2.84 0.16
CA ASN A 63 -1.86 2.45 -1.25
C ASN A 63 -1.97 3.74 -2.07
N PRO A 64 -0.83 4.41 -2.35
CA PRO A 64 -0.86 5.78 -2.88
C PRO A 64 -1.27 5.79 -4.37
N PRO A 65 -1.60 6.97 -4.92
CA PRO A 65 -1.57 7.21 -6.37
C PRO A 65 -0.26 6.71 -6.98
N PHE A 66 -0.33 5.79 -7.95
CA PHE A 66 0.88 5.26 -8.59
C PHE A 66 1.50 6.25 -9.59
N SER A 67 0.81 7.36 -9.89
CA SER A 67 1.36 8.49 -10.62
C SER A 67 2.33 9.37 -9.80
N ASP A 68 2.27 9.33 -8.47
CA ASP A 68 3.14 10.12 -7.58
C ASP A 68 3.63 9.33 -6.33
N PRO A 69 4.33 8.19 -6.51
CA PRO A 69 4.85 7.44 -5.37
C PRO A 69 5.94 8.21 -4.59
N LEU A 70 6.77 9.00 -5.27
CA LEU A 70 7.94 9.65 -4.67
C LEU A 70 7.55 10.63 -3.55
N SER A 71 6.53 11.47 -3.77
CA SER A 71 6.08 12.45 -2.76
C SER A 71 5.51 11.77 -1.52
N PHE A 72 4.68 10.73 -1.71
CA PHE A 72 4.14 9.93 -0.61
C PHE A 72 5.23 9.20 0.18
N ILE A 73 6.25 8.68 -0.49
CA ILE A 73 7.38 8.01 0.17
C ILE A 73 8.21 9.04 0.96
N LYS A 74 8.52 10.22 0.39
CA LYS A 74 9.23 11.29 1.11
C LYS A 74 8.51 11.69 2.39
N ARG A 75 7.19 11.89 2.32
CA ARG A 75 6.36 12.17 3.50
C ARG A 75 6.38 11.02 4.51
N SER A 76 6.29 9.78 4.04
CA SER A 76 6.30 8.61 4.92
C SER A 76 7.63 8.44 5.66
N VAL A 77 8.76 8.74 5.00
CA VAL A 77 10.08 8.80 5.63
C VAL A 77 10.11 9.89 6.71
N GLU A 78 9.61 11.09 6.42
CA GLU A 78 9.55 12.18 7.40
C GLU A 78 8.72 11.81 8.64
N LEU A 79 7.52 11.24 8.43
CA LEU A 79 6.63 10.76 9.51
C LEU A 79 7.29 9.69 10.37
N PHE A 80 8.00 8.77 9.74
CA PHE A 80 8.78 7.73 10.42
C PHE A 80 9.94 8.32 11.24
N GLU A 81 10.76 9.19 10.65
CA GLU A 81 11.99 9.70 11.27
C GLU A 81 11.71 10.67 12.42
N ASN A 82 10.68 11.52 12.26
CA ASN A 82 10.46 12.69 13.11
C ASN A 82 9.17 12.65 13.96
N TYR A 83 8.17 11.85 13.57
CA TYR A 83 6.85 11.86 14.20
C TYR A 83 6.44 10.52 14.83
N ASN A 84 7.37 9.57 14.89
CA ASN A 84 7.17 8.25 15.51
C ASN A 84 6.00 7.48 14.89
N CYS A 85 5.78 7.64 13.59
CA CYS A 85 4.75 6.89 12.86
C CYS A 85 5.30 5.57 12.31
N LEU A 86 4.53 4.49 12.47
CA LEU A 86 4.71 3.27 11.67
C LEU A 86 4.02 3.50 10.32
N VAL A 87 4.72 3.26 9.21
CA VAL A 87 4.13 3.39 7.86
C VAL A 87 4.36 2.11 7.07
N VAL A 88 3.29 1.57 6.49
CA VAL A 88 3.35 0.42 5.57
C VAL A 88 2.70 0.82 4.24
N MET A 89 3.48 0.76 3.17
CA MET A 89 3.04 1.17 1.84
C MET A 89 2.97 -0.03 0.89
N LEU A 90 1.85 -0.20 0.18
CA LEU A 90 1.73 -1.10 -0.96
C LEU A 90 2.11 -0.35 -2.24
N LEU A 91 3.22 -0.74 -2.87
CA LEU A 91 3.78 -0.03 -4.02
C LEU A 91 4.02 -0.97 -5.19
N PRO A 92 3.99 -0.47 -6.45
CA PRO A 92 4.47 -1.24 -7.58
C PRO A 92 5.97 -1.54 -7.41
N VAL A 93 6.48 -2.58 -8.07
CA VAL A 93 7.92 -2.83 -8.15
C VAL A 93 8.47 -2.13 -9.40
N ASP A 94 9.32 -1.13 -9.19
CA ASP A 94 10.13 -0.50 -10.24
C ASP A 94 11.49 -0.09 -9.67
N ILE A 95 12.43 -1.02 -9.73
CA ILE A 95 13.76 -0.87 -9.12
C ILE A 95 14.63 0.20 -9.81
N SER A 96 14.21 0.70 -10.96
CA SER A 96 14.96 1.69 -11.75
C SER A 96 14.71 3.14 -11.29
N THR A 97 13.75 3.34 -10.38
CA THR A 97 13.23 4.67 -10.02
C THR A 97 13.94 5.27 -8.81
N GLU A 98 13.92 6.61 -8.73
CA GLU A 98 14.41 7.35 -7.56
C GLU A 98 13.68 6.95 -6.28
N TRP A 99 12.37 6.79 -6.35
CA TRP A 99 11.57 6.46 -5.17
C TRP A 99 11.88 5.06 -4.63
N PHE A 100 12.23 4.10 -5.49
CA PHE A 100 12.66 2.77 -5.03
C PHE A 100 14.02 2.86 -4.35
N SER A 101 14.94 3.65 -4.89
CA SER A 101 16.23 3.94 -4.23
C SER A 101 16.04 4.59 -2.85
N LEU A 102 15.06 5.48 -2.69
CA LEU A 102 14.74 6.07 -1.39
C LEU A 102 14.22 5.02 -0.38
N ILE A 103 13.39 4.07 -0.84
CA ILE A 103 12.92 2.95 -0.01
C ILE A 103 14.10 2.10 0.45
N THR A 104 15.03 1.72 -0.45
CA THR A 104 16.19 0.90 -0.06
C THR A 104 17.10 1.61 0.94
N GLN A 105 17.12 2.94 0.96
CA GLN A 105 17.91 3.72 1.92
C GLN A 105 17.22 3.90 3.28
N LYS A 106 15.88 3.93 3.32
CA LYS A 106 15.12 4.43 4.48
C LYS A 106 14.16 3.43 5.12
N ALA A 107 13.63 2.47 4.36
CA ALA A 107 12.71 1.49 4.90
C ALA A 107 13.43 0.55 5.87
N THR A 108 12.76 0.20 6.96
CA THR A 108 13.25 -0.81 7.91
C THR A 108 13.08 -2.23 7.38
N GLU A 109 12.03 -2.47 6.59
CA GLU A 109 11.79 -3.76 5.95
C GLU A 109 11.18 -3.58 4.55
N ILE A 110 11.60 -4.42 3.60
CA ILE A 110 11.04 -4.52 2.26
C ILE A 110 10.55 -5.95 2.04
N ARG A 111 9.27 -6.12 1.71
CA ARG A 111 8.68 -7.43 1.40
C ARG A 111 8.25 -7.48 -0.05
N PHE A 112 8.98 -8.21 -0.90
CA PHE A 112 8.52 -8.46 -2.26
C PHE A 112 7.43 -9.52 -2.28
N ILE A 113 6.34 -9.25 -2.98
CA ILE A 113 5.24 -10.20 -3.17
C ILE A 113 5.56 -11.08 -4.37
N VAL A 114 5.70 -12.38 -4.14
CA VAL A 114 6.09 -13.37 -5.16
C VAL A 114 4.99 -14.41 -5.40
N GLY A 115 5.13 -15.23 -6.44
CA GLY A 115 4.16 -16.29 -6.75
C GLY A 115 2.87 -15.83 -7.45
N GLY A 116 2.76 -14.55 -7.79
CA GLY A 116 1.62 -13.98 -8.51
C GLY A 116 1.62 -12.46 -8.55
N ARG A 117 0.54 -11.91 -9.11
CA ARG A 117 0.27 -10.47 -9.11
C ARG A 117 -0.90 -10.15 -8.19
N ILE A 118 -0.75 -9.07 -7.43
CA ILE A 118 -1.90 -8.41 -6.80
C ILE A 118 -2.77 -7.84 -7.91
N LYS A 119 -4.07 -8.13 -7.84
CA LYS A 119 -5.06 -7.56 -8.75
C LYS A 119 -5.89 -6.53 -8.00
N PHE A 120 -6.35 -5.53 -8.74
CA PHE A 120 -7.22 -4.49 -8.21
C PHE A 120 -8.58 -4.57 -8.91
N LEU A 121 -9.65 -4.31 -8.16
CA LEU A 121 -11.00 -4.32 -8.71
C LEU A 121 -11.21 -3.05 -9.52
N SER A 122 -11.44 -3.19 -10.83
CA SER A 122 -11.80 -2.05 -11.68
C SER A 122 -13.27 -1.69 -11.43
N PRO A 123 -13.59 -0.45 -11.01
CA PRO A 123 -14.98 -0.06 -10.79
C PRO A 123 -15.77 0.12 -12.10
N GLN A 124 -15.10 0.28 -13.25
CA GLN A 124 -15.79 0.35 -14.54
C GLN A 124 -16.22 -1.03 -15.04
N THR A 125 -15.40 -2.06 -14.81
CA THR A 125 -15.66 -3.41 -15.35
C THR A 125 -16.19 -4.38 -14.30
N GLY A 126 -16.01 -4.10 -13.01
CA GLY A 126 -16.28 -5.03 -11.92
C GLY A 126 -15.35 -6.25 -11.89
N LEU A 127 -14.24 -6.22 -12.65
CA LEU A 127 -13.30 -7.32 -12.78
C LEU A 127 -11.96 -7.01 -12.10
N TRP A 128 -11.32 -8.07 -11.61
CA TRP A 128 -9.96 -8.02 -11.05
C TRP A 128 -8.95 -7.90 -12.19
N THR A 129 -8.28 -6.75 -12.27
CA THR A 129 -7.31 -6.43 -13.32
C THR A 129 -5.90 -6.32 -12.78
N ASP A 130 -4.92 -6.57 -13.65
CA ASP A 130 -3.52 -6.26 -13.38
C ASP A 130 -3.34 -4.73 -13.58
N VAL A 131 -2.88 -4.03 -12.54
CA VAL A 131 -2.58 -2.58 -12.61
C VAL A 131 -1.07 -2.34 -12.76
N CYS A 132 -0.25 -3.17 -12.11
CA CYS A 132 1.20 -3.15 -12.21
C CYS A 132 1.74 -4.58 -12.33
N ARG A 133 3.02 -4.71 -12.73
CA ARG A 133 3.63 -6.04 -12.97
C ARG A 133 3.90 -6.84 -11.70
N GLY A 134 4.15 -6.16 -10.58
CA GLY A 134 4.42 -6.73 -9.28
C GLY A 134 4.30 -5.66 -8.19
N ASN A 135 4.24 -6.10 -6.94
CA ASN A 135 4.10 -5.24 -5.78
C ASN A 135 5.09 -5.62 -4.68
N HIS A 136 5.40 -4.65 -3.84
CA HIS A 136 6.12 -4.88 -2.59
C HIS A 136 5.47 -4.06 -1.47
N LEU A 137 5.74 -4.47 -0.24
CA LEU A 137 5.48 -3.65 0.94
C LEU A 137 6.78 -2.94 1.33
N ALA A 138 6.73 -1.62 1.45
CA ALA A 138 7.77 -0.82 2.08
C ALA A 138 7.32 -0.49 3.51
N ILE A 139 8.12 -0.89 4.50
CA ILE A 139 7.76 -0.81 5.92
C ILE A 139 8.78 0.09 6.63
N PHE A 140 8.26 1.14 7.26
CA PHE A 140 9.00 2.10 8.07
C PHE A 140 8.51 1.98 9.52
N ASP A 141 9.21 1.19 10.34
CA ASP A 141 8.79 0.87 11.70
C ASP A 141 9.74 1.52 12.74
N PRO A 142 9.28 2.50 13.55
CA PRO A 142 10.09 3.15 14.57
C PRO A 142 10.79 2.17 15.53
N ARG A 143 10.21 0.99 15.77
CA ARG A 143 10.78 -0.06 16.62
C ARG A 143 12.08 -0.64 16.06
N HIS A 144 12.28 -0.55 14.74
CA HIS A 144 13.41 -1.13 14.02
C HIS A 144 14.36 -0.07 13.44
N ARG A 145 14.20 1.21 13.78
CA ARG A 145 14.96 2.34 13.18
C ARG A 145 16.49 2.25 13.33
N ASN A 146 16.97 1.53 14.34
CA ASN A 146 18.40 1.35 14.64
C ASN A 146 18.88 -0.08 14.31
N MET A 147 18.07 -0.85 13.59
CA MET A 147 18.40 -2.20 13.15
C MET A 147 18.77 -2.19 11.67
N GLY A 148 19.47 -3.24 11.22
CA GLY A 148 19.74 -3.42 9.79
C GLY A 148 18.44 -3.64 9.01
N GLN A 149 18.36 -3.07 7.80
CA GLN A 149 17.22 -3.27 6.91
C GLN A 149 17.04 -4.76 6.61
N VAL A 150 15.80 -5.22 6.66
CA VAL A 150 15.44 -6.61 6.34
C VAL A 150 14.76 -6.65 4.97
N ILE A 151 15.17 -7.59 4.12
CA ILE A 151 14.50 -7.86 2.84
C ILE A 151 13.93 -9.27 2.90
N ARG A 152 12.64 -9.43 2.57
CA ARG A 152 11.97 -10.74 2.53
C ARG A 152 11.17 -10.91 1.25
N HIS A 153 10.87 -12.16 0.96
CA HIS A 153 9.88 -12.55 -0.02
C HIS A 153 8.67 -13.10 0.71
N VAL A 154 7.47 -12.64 0.35
CA VAL A 154 6.21 -13.18 0.83
C VAL A 154 5.48 -13.77 -0.35
N HIS A 155 5.13 -15.05 -0.26
CA HIS A 155 4.35 -15.67 -1.31
C HIS A 155 2.92 -15.12 -1.27
N ILE A 156 2.35 -14.83 -2.43
CA ILE A 156 1.02 -14.20 -2.54
C ILE A 156 -0.08 -15.01 -1.84
N ASP A 157 0.07 -16.34 -1.78
CA ASP A 157 -0.89 -17.21 -1.11
C ASP A 157 -0.81 -17.13 0.44
N ASP A 158 0.25 -16.53 0.99
CA ASP A 158 0.42 -16.26 2.43
C ASP A 158 -0.21 -14.92 2.84
N LEU A 159 -0.61 -14.09 1.87
CA LEU A 159 -1.27 -12.79 2.09
C LEU A 159 -2.79 -12.90 2.27
N GLY A 160 -3.30 -14.11 2.54
CA GLY A 160 -4.71 -14.39 2.80
C GLY A 160 -5.48 -14.96 1.61
N GLU A 161 -6.79 -15.12 1.79
CA GLU A 161 -7.69 -15.68 0.78
C GLU A 161 -8.11 -14.63 -0.26
N LEU A 162 -7.23 -14.39 -1.25
CA LEU A 162 -7.46 -13.37 -2.27
C LEU A 162 -8.61 -13.74 -3.22
N GLU A 163 -9.56 -12.83 -3.43
CA GLU A 163 -10.83 -13.09 -4.11
C GLU A 163 -10.63 -13.52 -5.58
N TRP A 164 -9.59 -13.00 -6.24
CA TRP A 164 -9.25 -13.36 -7.62
C TRP A 164 -8.50 -14.69 -7.73
N ARG A 165 -7.90 -15.18 -6.65
CA ARG A 165 -7.20 -16.47 -6.56
C ARG A 165 -8.15 -17.60 -6.20
N ALA A 166 -9.12 -17.37 -5.32
CA ALA A 166 -10.13 -18.37 -4.96
C ALA A 166 -10.93 -18.86 -6.18
N LYS A 167 -11.21 -17.96 -7.15
CA LYS A 167 -11.91 -18.30 -8.40
C LYS A 167 -11.07 -19.12 -9.39
N SER A 168 -9.74 -19.01 -9.36
CA SER A 168 -8.86 -19.78 -10.26
C SER A 168 -8.60 -21.20 -9.77
N ARG A 169 -8.57 -21.42 -8.44
CA ARG A 169 -8.42 -22.75 -7.83
C ARG A 169 -9.64 -23.66 -8.07
N LYS A 170 -10.86 -23.10 -8.16
CA LYS A 170 -12.09 -23.85 -8.48
C LYS A 170 -12.20 -24.31 -9.95
N LYS A 171 -11.28 -23.88 -10.83
CA LYS A 171 -11.25 -24.26 -12.26
C LYS A 171 -10.18 -25.31 -12.60
N ARG A 172 -9.40 -25.77 -11.62
CA ARG A 172 -8.49 -26.90 -11.72
C ARG A 172 -9.10 -28.10 -11.02
#